data_AF-A0A3B9QIB2-F1
#
_entry.id   AF-A0A3B9QIB2-F1
#
_cell.length_a   1.000
_cell.length_b   1.000
_cell.length_c   1.000
_cell.angle_alpha   90.00
_cell.angle_beta   90.00
_cell.angle_gamma   90.00
#
_symmetry.space_group_name_H-M   'P 1'
#
loop_
_entity.id
_entity.type
_entity.pdbx_description
1 polymer ?
#
loop_
_entity_poly.entity_id
_entity_poly.type
_entity_poly.pdbx_seq_one_letter_code
_entity_poly.pdbx_strand_id
1 'polypeptide(L)'
;GFRLPAYAESDQIPGIEDPQIERLVSVSHNFTWLPETRRVSGGQIRIQLQDSDPIEIEIEPIGSVLMKGMGYGHPQWGHGQWKGELAVFGESWDLNEIDPLAPENIHIQEVVRVHDGVSEGIGVLEQLVVGPYPKYGFTKFFDGAI
;
A
#
# COMPACT_ATOMS: atom_id res chain seq x y z
N GLY A 1 7.63 10.25 7.12
CA GLY A 1 7.37 10.64 5.72
C GLY A 1 7.58 12.12 5.56
N PHE A 2 7.16 12.68 4.43
CA PHE A 2 7.23 14.11 4.14
C PHE A 2 6.03 14.54 3.29
N ARG A 3 5.65 15.82 3.41
CA ARG A 3 4.78 16.51 2.46
C ARG A 3 5.67 17.35 1.55
N LEU A 4 5.45 17.22 0.24
CA LEU A 4 6.11 18.03 -0.78
C LEU A 4 5.05 18.88 -1.49
N PRO A 5 5.40 20.09 -1.91
CA PRO A 5 4.52 20.88 -2.77
C PRO A 5 4.33 20.16 -4.12
N ALA A 6 3.15 20.35 -4.71
CA ALA A 6 2.91 20.01 -6.09
C ALA A 6 3.36 21.18 -6.98
N TYR A 7 4.18 20.89 -7.98
CA TYR A 7 4.61 21.86 -8.99
C TYR A 7 3.77 21.71 -10.25
N ALA A 8 3.46 22.83 -10.91
CA ALA A 8 2.70 22.82 -12.15
C ALA A 8 3.54 22.29 -13.31
N GLU A 9 4.82 22.66 -13.34
CA GLU A 9 5.75 22.31 -14.40
C GLU A 9 6.99 21.60 -13.85
N SER A 10 7.56 20.68 -14.63
CA SER A 10 8.70 19.86 -14.19
C SER A 10 9.98 20.65 -13.94
N ASP A 11 10.16 21.81 -14.59
CA ASP A 11 11.33 22.68 -14.43
C ASP A 11 11.29 23.49 -13.12
N GLN A 12 10.13 23.55 -12.47
CA GLN A 12 9.97 24.14 -11.14
C GLN A 12 10.38 23.19 -10.03
N ILE A 13 10.51 21.88 -10.32
CA ILE A 13 10.90 20.88 -9.34
C ILE A 13 12.36 21.17 -8.94
N PRO A 14 12.62 21.54 -7.68
CA PRO A 14 13.97 21.80 -7.18
C PRO A 14 14.78 20.50 -7.21
N GLY A 15 16.10 20.62 -7.40
CA GLY A 15 17.03 19.52 -7.74
C GLY A 15 16.89 18.22 -6.93
N ILE A 16 17.84 17.92 -6.05
CA ILE A 16 17.83 16.64 -5.30
C ILE A 16 16.95 16.73 -4.06
N GLU A 17 16.98 17.88 -3.38
CA GLU A 17 16.16 18.14 -2.19
C GLU A 17 15.28 19.36 -2.44
N ASP A 18 14.01 19.21 -2.10
CA ASP A 18 13.05 20.31 -2.11
C ASP A 18 13.19 21.15 -0.84
N PRO A 19 13.54 22.45 -0.93
CA PRO A 19 13.65 23.30 0.25
C PRO A 19 12.32 23.54 0.97
N GLN A 20 11.18 23.23 0.32
CA GLN A 20 9.83 23.30 0.88
C GLN A 20 9.36 21.97 1.45
N ILE A 21 10.25 20.98 1.62
CA ILE A 21 9.89 19.72 2.26
C ILE A 21 9.43 19.93 3.70
N GLU A 22 8.23 19.45 4.01
CA GLU A 22 7.70 19.43 5.36
C GLU A 22 7.78 18.02 5.92
N ARG A 23 8.59 17.83 6.96
CA ARG A 23 8.78 16.52 7.58
C ARG A 23 7.59 16.19 8.49
N LEU A 24 7.08 14.98 8.35
CA LEU A 24 6.04 14.47 9.25
C LEU A 24 6.67 14.12 10.60
N VAL A 25 6.05 14.55 11.70
CA VAL A 25 6.44 14.18 13.07
C VAL A 25 6.06 12.74 13.37
N SER A 26 4.83 12.35 13.01
CA SER A 26 4.35 10.98 13.19
C SER A 26 3.26 10.65 12.17
N VAL A 27 3.08 9.36 11.93
CA VAL A 27 1.95 8.81 11.17
C VAL A 27 1.38 7.66 12.00
N SER A 28 0.07 7.68 12.19
CA SER A 28 -0.67 6.56 12.78
C SER A 28 -1.83 6.18 11.87
N HIS A 29 -2.39 5.00 12.11
CA HIS A 29 -3.45 4.45 11.30
C HIS A 29 -4.43 3.67 12.15
N ASN A 30 -5.69 3.61 11.76
CA ASN A 30 -6.70 2.75 12.34
C ASN A 30 -7.51 2.13 11.21
N PHE A 31 -7.10 0.93 10.77
CA PHE A 31 -7.71 0.23 9.66
C PHE A 31 -8.68 -0.84 10.14
N THR A 32 -9.72 -1.04 9.35
CA THR A 32 -10.52 -2.26 9.33
C THR A 32 -10.00 -3.19 8.25
N TRP A 33 -10.27 -4.48 8.40
CA TRP A 33 -9.73 -5.52 7.53
C TRP A 33 -10.86 -6.35 6.96
N LEU A 34 -10.67 -6.83 5.74
CA LEU A 34 -11.58 -7.81 5.13
C LEU A 34 -11.35 -9.17 5.83
N PRO A 35 -12.41 -9.82 6.35
CA PRO A 35 -12.29 -11.09 7.07
C PRO A 35 -11.55 -12.15 6.26
N GLU A 36 -10.83 -13.03 6.96
CA GLU A 36 -10.04 -14.14 6.38
C GLU A 36 -8.91 -13.70 5.43
N THR A 37 -8.60 -12.41 5.39
CA THR A 37 -7.52 -11.85 4.58
C THR A 37 -6.61 -10.93 5.39
N ARG A 38 -5.60 -10.36 4.73
CA ARG A 38 -4.79 -9.24 5.23
C ARG A 38 -4.97 -7.99 4.39
N ARG A 39 -6.19 -7.75 3.93
CA ARG A 39 -6.53 -6.61 3.08
C ARG A 39 -7.30 -5.58 3.89
N VAL A 40 -6.85 -4.34 3.87
CA VAL A 40 -7.58 -3.22 4.47
C VAL A 40 -8.93 -3.07 3.76
N SER A 41 -10.01 -2.99 4.54
CA SER A 41 -11.38 -2.73 4.04
C SER A 41 -11.82 -1.28 4.24
N GLY A 42 -11.03 -0.49 4.96
CA GLY A 42 -11.26 0.92 5.23
C GLY A 42 -10.48 1.41 6.45
N GLY A 43 -10.73 2.64 6.85
CA GLY A 43 -10.23 3.21 8.10
C GLY A 43 -9.64 4.59 7.93
N GLN A 44 -8.72 4.95 8.82
CA GLN A 44 -8.12 6.28 8.84
C GLN A 44 -6.59 6.22 8.93
N ILE A 45 -5.94 7.19 8.28
CA ILE A 45 -4.56 7.59 8.55
C ILE A 45 -4.58 8.96 9.23
N ARG A 46 -3.79 9.12 10.29
CA ARG A 46 -3.56 10.41 10.94
C ARG A 46 -2.11 10.80 10.81
N ILE A 47 -1.87 12.01 10.32
CA ILE A 47 -0.55 12.56 10.03
C ILE A 47 -0.31 13.78 10.92
N GLN A 48 0.73 13.74 11.74
CA GLN A 48 1.16 14.90 12.51
C GLN A 48 2.26 15.65 11.76
N LEU A 49 2.00 16.91 11.42
CA LEU A 49 2.99 17.86 10.92
C LEU A 49 3.65 18.63 12.07
N GLN A 50 4.78 19.27 11.82
CA GLN A 50 5.40 20.15 12.80
C GLN A 50 4.53 21.41 13.00
N ASP A 51 4.29 21.77 14.26
CA ASP A 51 3.60 23.01 14.68
C ASP A 51 2.24 23.26 13.99
N SER A 52 1.53 22.18 13.62
CA SER A 52 0.23 22.23 12.93
C SER A 52 -0.76 21.23 13.55
N ASP A 53 -2.05 21.47 13.33
CA ASP A 53 -3.07 20.46 13.63
C ASP A 53 -2.85 19.20 12.74
N PRO A 54 -3.06 18.00 13.30
CA PRO A 54 -2.90 16.77 12.53
C PRO A 54 -3.96 16.66 11.43
N ILE A 55 -3.54 16.11 10.29
CA ILE A 55 -4.40 15.79 9.16
C ILE A 55 -4.96 14.39 9.37
N GLU A 56 -6.28 14.25 9.30
CA GLU A 56 -6.96 12.96 9.34
C GLU A 56 -7.51 12.64 7.96
N ILE A 57 -7.19 11.44 7.47
CA ILE A 57 -7.55 11.00 6.13
C ILE A 57 -8.35 9.70 6.28
N GLU A 58 -9.63 9.75 5.92
CA GLU A 58 -10.47 8.57 5.74
C GLU A 58 -10.12 7.88 4.44
N ILE A 59 -10.11 6.54 4.46
CA ILE A 59 -9.73 5.70 3.34
C ILE A 59 -10.84 4.67 3.10
N GLU A 60 -11.27 4.59 1.84
CA GLU A 60 -12.23 3.63 1.33
C GLU A 60 -11.61 2.91 0.11
N PRO A 61 -11.21 1.63 0.24
CA PRO A 61 -10.84 0.80 -0.90
C PRO A 61 -11.99 0.67 -1.89
N ILE A 62 -11.69 0.91 -3.17
CA ILE A 62 -12.66 0.85 -4.28
C ILE A 62 -12.26 -0.14 -5.38
N GLY A 63 -11.07 -0.75 -5.29
CA GLY A 63 -10.66 -1.81 -6.20
C GLY A 63 -9.27 -2.35 -5.90
N SER A 64 -9.12 -3.67 -5.98
CA SER A 64 -7.87 -4.37 -5.68
C SER A 64 -7.05 -4.66 -6.95
N VAL A 65 -5.75 -4.38 -6.88
CA VAL A 65 -4.74 -4.82 -7.85
C VAL A 65 -3.84 -5.83 -7.15
N LEU A 66 -3.88 -7.08 -7.61
CA LEU A 66 -2.99 -8.13 -7.11
C LEU A 66 -1.62 -7.99 -7.76
N MET A 67 -0.53 -8.13 -7.00
CA MET A 67 0.82 -8.14 -7.58
C MET A 67 1.20 -9.49 -8.20
N LYS A 68 0.31 -10.49 -8.10
CA LYS A 68 0.48 -11.80 -8.74
C LYS A 68 0.66 -11.65 -10.25
N GLY A 69 1.66 -12.33 -10.80
CA GLY A 69 2.05 -12.21 -12.22
C GLY A 69 3.03 -11.08 -12.52
N MET A 70 3.33 -10.19 -11.56
CA MET A 70 4.38 -9.15 -11.70
C MET A 70 5.70 -9.55 -11.04
N GLY A 71 5.78 -10.77 -10.52
CA GLY A 71 6.97 -11.35 -9.89
C GLY A 71 7.14 -11.05 -8.40
N TYR A 72 6.29 -10.23 -7.78
CA TYR A 72 6.37 -10.00 -6.33
C TYR A 72 5.94 -11.25 -5.57
N GLY A 73 6.85 -11.79 -4.75
CA GLY A 73 6.64 -13.04 -4.01
C GLY A 73 6.68 -14.32 -4.87
N HIS A 74 6.91 -14.22 -6.18
CA HIS A 74 6.97 -15.41 -7.05
C HIS A 74 8.21 -16.26 -6.70
N PRO A 75 8.08 -17.58 -6.48
CA PRO A 75 9.18 -18.45 -6.02
C PRO A 75 10.34 -18.58 -7.01
N GLN A 76 10.07 -18.57 -8.32
CA GLN A 76 11.08 -18.72 -9.37
C GLN A 76 11.26 -17.47 -10.24
N TRP A 77 10.24 -16.64 -10.43
CA TRP A 77 10.22 -15.47 -11.33
C TRP A 77 10.04 -14.17 -10.55
N GLY A 78 10.93 -13.96 -9.57
CA GLY A 78 10.91 -12.78 -8.71
C GLY A 78 11.07 -11.48 -9.51
N HIS A 79 10.40 -10.42 -9.07
CA HIS A 79 10.49 -9.09 -9.68
C HIS A 79 11.94 -8.62 -9.79
N GLY A 80 12.35 -8.16 -10.98
CA GLY A 80 13.71 -7.66 -11.25
C GLY A 80 14.82 -8.73 -11.26
N GLN A 81 14.49 -10.03 -11.16
CA GLN A 81 15.51 -11.08 -11.17
C GLN A 81 16.03 -11.37 -12.58
N TRP A 82 17.36 -11.40 -12.74
CA TRP A 82 18.00 -11.88 -13.95
C TRP A 82 17.74 -13.38 -14.18
N LYS A 83 17.45 -13.75 -15.45
CA LYS A 83 17.14 -15.13 -15.86
C LYS A 83 18.08 -15.70 -16.93
N GLY A 84 19.14 -14.97 -17.28
CA GLY A 84 19.97 -15.26 -18.45
C GLY A 84 19.52 -14.44 -19.66
N GLU A 85 20.29 -14.54 -20.75
CA GLU A 85 20.14 -13.73 -21.97
C GLU A 85 18.72 -13.82 -22.57
N LEU A 86 18.07 -14.98 -22.46
CA LEU A 86 16.69 -15.18 -22.88
C LEU A 86 16.01 -16.22 -21.98
N ALA A 87 14.90 -15.82 -21.37
CA ALA A 87 14.03 -16.72 -20.64
C ALA A 87 12.58 -16.27 -20.84
N VAL A 88 11.69 -17.24 -21.04
CA VAL A 88 10.25 -17.00 -21.25
C VAL A 88 9.47 -17.95 -20.35
N PHE A 89 8.43 -17.44 -19.71
CA PHE A 89 7.51 -18.18 -18.89
C PHE A 89 6.12 -17.55 -18.95
N GLY A 90 5.10 -18.37 -18.72
CA GLY A 90 3.72 -17.94 -18.74
C GLY A 90 2.90 -18.77 -17.75
N GLU A 91 1.90 -18.12 -17.16
CA GLU A 91 1.02 -18.67 -16.16
C GLU A 91 -0.35 -18.01 -16.26
N SER A 92 -1.38 -18.69 -15.74
CA SER A 92 -2.76 -18.24 -15.76
C SER A 92 -3.47 -18.75 -14.53
N TRP A 93 -4.39 -17.96 -13.99
CA TRP A 93 -5.16 -18.30 -12.80
C TRP A 93 -6.58 -17.78 -12.91
N ASP A 94 -7.52 -18.42 -12.20
CA ASP A 94 -8.80 -17.82 -11.86
C ASP A 94 -8.61 -16.95 -10.62
N LEU A 95 -8.96 -15.67 -10.71
CA LEU A 95 -8.82 -14.72 -9.61
C LEU A 95 -9.73 -15.07 -8.42
N ASN A 96 -10.80 -15.83 -8.63
CA ASN A 96 -11.71 -16.27 -7.58
C ASN A 96 -11.17 -17.46 -6.78
N GLU A 97 -10.13 -18.14 -7.28
CA GLU A 97 -9.54 -19.32 -6.65
C GLU A 97 -8.18 -19.02 -5.98
N ILE A 98 -7.76 -17.75 -5.97
CA ILE A 98 -6.50 -17.32 -5.36
C ILE A 98 -6.64 -17.27 -3.85
N ASP A 99 -5.78 -18.01 -3.14
CA ASP A 99 -5.61 -17.87 -1.69
C ASP A 99 -5.01 -16.49 -1.35
N PRO A 100 -5.76 -15.58 -0.69
CA PRO A 100 -5.27 -14.24 -0.38
C PRO A 100 -4.17 -14.22 0.69
N LEU A 101 -3.93 -15.33 1.39
CA LEU A 101 -2.93 -15.45 2.46
C LEU A 101 -1.64 -16.16 1.99
N ALA A 102 -1.63 -16.72 0.79
CA ALA A 102 -0.42 -17.33 0.23
C ALA A 102 0.69 -16.26 0.09
N PRO A 103 1.96 -16.58 0.41
CA PRO A 103 3.06 -15.60 0.42
C PRO A 103 3.23 -14.79 -0.87
N GLU A 104 2.87 -15.36 -2.03
CA GLU A 104 2.92 -14.70 -3.33
C GLU A 104 1.71 -13.80 -3.65
N ASN A 105 0.67 -13.79 -2.80
CA ASN A 105 -0.58 -13.06 -3.01
C ASN A 105 -0.87 -11.99 -1.96
N ILE A 106 -0.05 -11.89 -0.90
CA ILE A 106 -0.21 -10.91 0.18
C ILE A 106 0.25 -9.49 -0.19
N HIS A 107 1.06 -9.35 -1.24
CA HIS A 107 1.45 -8.05 -1.78
C HIS A 107 0.38 -7.59 -2.76
N ILE A 108 -0.33 -6.51 -2.39
CA ILE A 108 -1.40 -5.95 -3.19
C ILE A 108 -1.32 -4.42 -3.20
N GLN A 109 -2.07 -3.82 -4.09
CA GLN A 109 -2.35 -2.39 -4.11
C GLN A 109 -3.86 -2.19 -4.17
N GLU A 110 -4.42 -1.48 -3.21
CA GLU A 110 -5.81 -1.04 -3.26
C GLU A 110 -5.88 0.35 -3.89
N VAL A 111 -6.69 0.52 -4.93
CA VAL A 111 -7.15 1.84 -5.34
C VAL A 111 -8.11 2.31 -4.26
N VAL A 112 -7.86 3.49 -3.71
CA VAL A 112 -8.62 4.03 -2.59
C VAL A 112 -9.20 5.39 -2.94
N ARG A 113 -10.44 5.62 -2.50
CA ARG A 113 -10.98 6.97 -2.29
C ARG A 113 -10.49 7.46 -0.94
N VAL A 114 -10.09 8.73 -0.88
CA VAL A 114 -9.64 9.37 0.36
C VAL A 114 -10.37 10.68 0.59
N HIS A 115 -10.59 11.03 1.86
CA HIS A 115 -11.24 12.26 2.26
C HIS A 115 -10.66 12.81 3.56
N ASP A 116 -10.43 14.13 3.65
CA ASP A 116 -9.82 14.77 4.83
C ASP A 116 -10.79 15.65 5.65
N GLY A 117 -12.10 15.53 5.38
CA GLY A 117 -13.13 16.40 5.96
C GLY A 117 -13.51 17.59 5.07
N VAL A 118 -12.67 17.93 4.10
CA VAL A 118 -12.87 19.09 3.20
C VAL A 118 -12.78 18.70 1.74
N SER A 119 -11.80 17.86 1.39
CA SER A 119 -11.45 17.49 0.02
C SER A 119 -11.50 15.98 -0.17
N GLU A 120 -11.86 15.54 -1.37
CA GLU A 120 -11.83 14.14 -1.79
C GLU A 120 -10.70 13.92 -2.81
N GLY A 121 -10.09 12.74 -2.79
CA GLY A 121 -9.08 12.32 -3.74
C GLY A 121 -9.11 10.83 -4.03
N ILE A 122 -8.31 10.41 -5.01
CA ILE A 122 -8.04 9.01 -5.33
C ILE A 122 -6.55 8.75 -5.14
N GLY A 123 -6.22 7.63 -4.53
CA GLY A 123 -4.85 7.20 -4.29
C GLY A 123 -4.68 5.69 -4.40
N VAL A 124 -3.50 5.22 -4.04
CA VAL A 124 -3.16 3.81 -3.94
C VAL A 124 -2.64 3.51 -2.55
N LEU A 125 -3.22 2.51 -1.89
CA LEU A 125 -2.74 1.93 -0.64
C LEU A 125 -2.03 0.61 -0.96
N GLU A 126 -0.69 0.66 -1.04
CA GLU A 126 0.14 -0.53 -1.15
C GLU A 126 0.19 -1.27 0.20
N GLN A 127 -0.04 -2.59 0.15
CA GLN A 127 -0.11 -3.44 1.34
C GLN A 127 0.80 -4.66 1.18
N LEU A 128 1.66 -4.85 2.17
CA LEU A 128 2.45 -6.07 2.38
C LEU A 128 2.54 -6.30 3.89
N VAL A 129 1.55 -7.01 4.44
CA VAL A 129 1.41 -7.17 5.90
C VAL A 129 1.86 -8.57 6.30
N VAL A 130 3.05 -8.66 6.90
CA VAL A 130 3.69 -9.94 7.27
C VAL A 130 3.90 -10.00 8.77
N GLY A 131 3.61 -11.18 9.35
CA GLY A 131 3.89 -11.42 10.76
C GLY A 131 2.76 -11.03 11.71
N PRO A 132 2.96 -11.30 13.02
CA PRO A 132 2.02 -10.90 14.06
C PRO A 132 1.97 -9.38 14.22
N TYR A 133 0.77 -8.85 14.44
CA TYR A 133 0.55 -7.45 14.72
C TYR A 133 -0.68 -7.29 15.65
N PRO A 134 -0.45 -7.26 16.98
CA PRO A 134 -1.52 -7.33 17.98
C PRO A 134 -2.60 -6.27 17.85
N LYS A 135 -2.24 -5.07 17.37
CA LYS A 135 -3.18 -3.95 17.15
C LYS A 135 -4.36 -4.33 16.25
N TYR A 136 -4.15 -5.23 15.29
CA TYR A 136 -5.19 -5.73 14.38
C TYR A 136 -5.49 -7.21 14.56
N GLY A 137 -5.03 -7.82 15.67
CA GLY A 137 -5.33 -9.22 15.98
C GLY A 137 -4.57 -10.24 15.14
N PHE A 138 -3.62 -9.86 14.29
CA PHE A 138 -2.76 -10.82 13.58
C PHE A 138 -1.81 -11.50 14.56
N THR A 139 -1.81 -12.83 14.60
CA THR A 139 -1.06 -13.63 15.57
C THR A 139 0.02 -14.52 14.94
N LYS A 140 -0.07 -14.77 13.63
CA LYS A 140 0.85 -15.64 12.89
C LYS A 140 1.48 -14.89 11.72
N PHE A 141 2.30 -15.61 10.96
CA PHE A 141 2.97 -15.06 9.79
C PHE A 141 1.97 -14.62 8.70
N PHE A 142 0.95 -15.44 8.45
CA PHE A 142 -0.06 -15.25 7.39
C PHE A 142 -1.48 -15.65 7.83
N ASP A 143 -1.84 -15.49 9.11
CA ASP A 143 -3.26 -15.60 9.50
C ASP A 143 -4.07 -14.39 8.99
N GLY A 144 -5.33 -14.63 8.64
CA GLY A 144 -6.26 -13.59 8.23
C GLY A 144 -6.91 -12.87 9.41
N ALA A 145 -7.50 -11.71 9.12
CA ALA A 145 -8.30 -10.96 10.08
C ALA A 145 -9.57 -11.75 10.47
N ILE A 146 -10.01 -11.57 11.71
CA ILE A 146 -11.24 -12.15 12.25
C ILE A 146 -12.42 -11.23 11.97
#